data_AF-A0A6S6TQG2-F1
#
_entry.id   AF-A0A6S6TQG2-F1
#
_cell.length_a   1.000
_cell.length_b   1.000
_cell.length_c   1.000
_cell.angle_alpha   90.00
_cell.angle_beta   90.00
_cell.angle_gamma   90.00
#
_symmetry.space_group_name_H-M   'P 1'
#
loop_
_entity.id
_entity.type
_entity.pdbx_description
1 polymer ?
#
loop_
_entity_poly.entity_id
_entity_poly.type
_entity_poly.pdbx_seq_one_letter_code
_entity_poly.pdbx_strand_id
1 'polypeptide(L)'
;MKFFLKLLTLTAIIFLIFGCGSSSSNEETSSNISVSSTKSTLTENNTTMNIKFLLTNTYSSKVTVEINALNLTIEPCEVQSSVFTPSEFTFDEEANIELNAELIFSDECTPTNYQLKGTTFLTLDGQTKEIELDSSLKELNATVLTEPEDIIESNTSISIDANTSLENNESNESRSDTINYAIEFSLEDEEVMKFNLEDKRSFTVALIDKDTGKYIADSQVDKIEITSKQAKLLKLFDADSNTVASDELIYEKQNNKTIYIQTYKYSGLADIDVTIEYRNIKGTVETLQKTYATIVLSGPPTAFSINSAGVSYNFETKWFENKFLISAVDKYNNIVNISPTIYVSAMTGFTRDTKGKEILYGNFGNVEGKLNVEQESKVASFEANSTLFDNIDVNRDYLYIFGKIDDYEALGKWDIDSYEGSHTPTTLALSEAFNGESHENLGFALGHNYLSDPGSSESREWQVKIDSSDGKYQLDAEGKAFVTLKFPTYFIGKRTALAVNFLGKTPETGQILRSGEVEFKTLSSFDGVHTPDSITIDKNTTERIRVYFDINTGTGDKAPVLNSHVYCDTKSSDLINVDIYQNTIVSTVEEFKLYGEYQAYWDLTLTASEDTDGTFTFEECQVRTLPRF
;
A
#
# COMPACT_ATOMS: atom_id res chain seq x y z
N MET A 1 10.54 3.61 59.94
CA MET A 1 9.76 4.64 59.22
C MET A 1 10.09 4.46 57.74
N LYS A 2 9.83 3.30 57.12
CA LYS A 2 8.56 2.71 56.67
C LYS A 2 7.78 3.63 55.72
N PHE A 3 7.82 3.24 54.43
CA PHE A 3 6.80 3.35 53.39
C PHE A 3 6.19 4.73 53.15
N PHE A 4 6.46 5.33 51.98
CA PHE A 4 5.52 6.08 51.12
C PHE A 4 6.33 6.97 50.16
N LEU A 5 6.63 6.48 48.94
CA LEU A 5 6.70 7.22 47.66
C LEU A 5 7.38 6.33 46.58
N LYS A 6 6.70 5.26 46.21
CA LYS A 6 6.90 4.54 44.94
C LYS A 6 5.50 4.28 44.38
N LEU A 7 4.85 5.32 43.85
CA LEU A 7 3.63 5.21 43.03
C LEU A 7 3.26 6.58 42.43
N LEU A 8 3.95 7.03 41.38
CA LEU A 8 3.43 8.12 40.53
C LEU A 8 4.15 8.20 39.17
N THR A 9 3.90 7.24 38.28
CA THR A 9 4.02 7.38 36.80
C THR A 9 3.47 6.11 36.15
N LEU A 10 2.16 5.88 36.29
CA LEU A 10 1.43 4.88 35.51
C LEU A 10 -0.07 5.17 35.57
N THR A 11 -0.57 6.16 34.83
CA THR A 11 -1.97 6.25 34.34
C THR A 11 -2.17 7.55 33.56
N ALA A 12 -2.16 7.46 32.24
CA ALA A 12 -2.70 8.49 31.34
C ALA A 12 -3.28 7.83 30.08
N ILE A 13 -4.11 6.81 30.29
CA ILE A 13 -5.05 6.31 29.29
C ILE A 13 -6.33 6.00 30.06
N ILE A 14 -7.48 6.28 29.43
CA ILE A 14 -8.87 6.10 29.87
C ILE A 14 -9.49 7.28 30.65
N PHE A 15 -10.16 8.19 29.93
CA PHE A 15 -11.62 8.40 29.95
C PHE A 15 -11.98 9.76 29.31
N LEU A 16 -12.42 9.74 28.05
CA LEU A 16 -13.30 10.77 27.49
C LEU A 16 -14.57 10.10 27.00
N ILE A 17 -15.39 9.64 27.95
CA ILE A 17 -16.84 9.47 27.75
C ILE A 17 -17.52 9.95 29.02
N PHE A 18 -18.02 11.20 28.99
CA PHE A 18 -19.37 11.64 29.36
C PHE A 18 -19.42 13.17 29.61
N GLY A 19 -19.92 13.88 28.60
CA GLY A 19 -20.99 14.88 28.72
C GLY A 19 -20.78 16.16 29.53
N CYS A 20 -20.51 17.28 28.84
CA CYS A 20 -21.19 18.54 29.13
C CYS A 20 -21.23 19.48 27.91
N GLY A 21 -22.42 19.59 27.30
CA GLY A 21 -22.97 20.76 26.61
C GLY A 21 -22.07 21.65 25.74
N SER A 22 -22.00 21.33 24.44
CA SER A 22 -22.07 22.33 23.37
C SER A 22 -22.32 21.62 22.05
N SER A 23 -23.34 22.07 21.32
CA SER A 23 -23.74 21.67 19.96
C SER A 23 -22.61 21.10 19.10
N SER A 24 -22.57 19.77 18.98
CA SER A 24 -21.59 19.01 18.19
C SER A 24 -22.28 18.40 16.97
N SER A 25 -21.67 18.58 15.80
CA SER A 25 -21.94 17.79 14.61
C SER A 25 -21.79 16.30 14.93
N ASN A 26 -22.76 15.49 14.52
CA ASN A 26 -22.68 14.02 14.60
C ASN A 26 -21.52 13.55 13.72
N GLU A 27 -20.32 13.38 14.29
CA GLU A 27 -19.33 12.48 13.71
C GLU A 27 -19.83 11.06 13.96
N GLU A 28 -20.33 10.42 12.90
CA GLU A 28 -20.68 9.01 12.90
C GLU A 28 -19.42 8.19 13.21
N THR A 29 -19.38 7.56 14.38
CA THR A 29 -18.31 6.61 14.71
C THR A 29 -18.49 5.35 13.88
N SER A 30 -17.69 5.16 12.84
CA SER A 30 -17.65 3.94 12.02
C SER A 30 -16.88 2.81 12.71
N SER A 31 -17.20 1.57 12.32
CA SER A 31 -16.49 0.37 12.78
C SER A 31 -15.07 0.27 12.22
N ASN A 32 -14.10 -0.11 13.04
CA ASN A 32 -12.70 -0.37 12.66
C ASN A 32 -12.49 -1.82 12.19
N ILE A 33 -13.49 -2.40 11.52
CA ILE A 33 -13.44 -3.75 10.98
C ILE A 33 -13.32 -3.62 9.47
N SER A 34 -12.22 -4.11 8.89
CA SER A 34 -12.06 -4.10 7.45
C SER A 34 -12.69 -5.37 6.84
N VAL A 35 -13.40 -5.20 5.72
CA VAL A 35 -14.08 -6.29 5.02
C VAL A 35 -13.47 -6.44 3.63
N SER A 36 -13.09 -7.66 3.24
CA SER A 36 -12.61 -7.97 1.89
C SER A 36 -13.19 -9.29 1.40
N SER A 37 -13.51 -9.41 0.12
CA SER A 37 -13.97 -10.66 -0.50
C SER A 37 -12.76 -11.44 -1.03
N THR A 38 -12.61 -12.70 -0.64
CA THR A 38 -11.48 -13.56 -1.06
C THR A 38 -11.86 -14.46 -2.23
N LYS A 39 -13.12 -14.88 -2.33
CA LYS A 39 -13.63 -15.71 -3.42
C LYS A 39 -15.12 -15.46 -3.61
N SER A 40 -15.57 -15.45 -4.86
CA SER A 40 -17.00 -15.49 -5.14
C SER A 40 -17.33 -16.35 -6.35
N THR A 41 -18.38 -17.17 -6.21
CA THR A 41 -18.82 -18.11 -7.25
C THR A 41 -20.30 -17.95 -7.50
N LEU A 42 -20.68 -17.88 -8.76
CA LEU A 42 -22.05 -17.76 -9.23
C LEU A 42 -22.47 -19.09 -9.88
N THR A 43 -23.68 -19.57 -9.58
CA THR A 43 -24.23 -20.76 -10.25
C THR A 43 -24.47 -20.49 -11.74
N GLU A 44 -24.54 -21.54 -12.56
CA GLU A 44 -24.71 -21.42 -14.02
C GLU A 44 -25.96 -20.60 -14.42
N ASN A 45 -27.03 -20.70 -13.63
CA ASN A 45 -28.27 -19.94 -13.85
C ASN A 45 -28.22 -18.51 -13.28
N ASN A 46 -27.09 -18.05 -12.73
CA ASN A 46 -26.94 -16.70 -12.17
C ASN A 46 -27.97 -16.31 -11.08
N THR A 47 -28.59 -17.28 -10.38
CA THR A 47 -29.57 -17.02 -9.32
C THR A 47 -29.03 -17.23 -7.91
N THR A 48 -27.94 -18.00 -7.76
CA THR A 48 -27.32 -18.27 -6.46
C THR A 48 -25.85 -17.89 -6.48
N MET A 49 -25.41 -17.16 -5.48
CA MET A 49 -24.01 -16.75 -5.32
C MET A 49 -23.47 -17.15 -3.96
N ASN A 50 -22.25 -17.70 -3.95
CA ASN A 50 -21.49 -17.92 -2.74
C ASN A 50 -20.33 -16.92 -2.70
N ILE A 51 -20.23 -16.14 -1.62
CA ILE A 51 -19.15 -15.18 -1.40
C ILE A 51 -18.44 -15.52 -0.10
N LYS A 52 -17.11 -15.53 -0.14
CA LYS A 52 -16.26 -15.65 1.04
C LYS A 52 -15.66 -14.29 1.36
N PHE A 53 -15.90 -13.82 2.58
CA PHE A 53 -15.34 -12.60 3.14
C PHE A 53 -14.24 -12.93 4.15
N LEU A 54 -13.25 -12.06 4.23
CA LEU A 54 -12.27 -11.98 5.30
C LEU A 54 -12.52 -10.66 6.04
N LEU A 55 -12.88 -10.76 7.31
CA LEU A 55 -13.06 -9.63 8.21
C LEU A 55 -11.85 -9.52 9.13
N THR A 56 -11.23 -8.35 9.18
CA THR A 56 -10.07 -8.08 10.04
C THR A 56 -10.44 -7.11 11.14
N ASN A 57 -10.28 -7.54 12.39
CA ASN A 57 -10.43 -6.68 13.55
C ASN A 57 -9.16 -5.84 13.76
N THR A 58 -9.29 -4.51 13.80
CA THR A 58 -8.17 -3.61 14.12
C THR A 58 -8.34 -2.90 15.47
N TYR A 59 -9.33 -3.30 16.27
CA TYR A 59 -9.41 -2.88 17.67
C TYR A 59 -8.31 -3.56 18.50
N SER A 60 -7.81 -2.86 19.52
CA SER A 60 -6.78 -3.41 20.42
C SER A 60 -7.26 -4.70 21.11
N SER A 61 -6.36 -5.62 21.44
CA SER A 61 -6.63 -6.90 22.13
C SER A 61 -7.34 -6.83 23.49
N LYS A 62 -7.66 -5.63 24.00
CA LYS A 62 -8.45 -5.42 25.21
C LYS A 62 -9.96 -5.27 24.93
N VAL A 63 -10.36 -5.16 23.67
CA VAL A 63 -11.74 -4.94 23.25
C VAL A 63 -12.28 -6.22 22.63
N THR A 64 -13.31 -6.79 23.23
CA THR A 64 -14.08 -7.89 22.64
C THR A 64 -15.03 -7.30 21.60
N VAL A 65 -15.01 -7.83 20.38
CA VAL A 65 -15.80 -7.32 19.25
C VAL A 65 -16.76 -8.41 18.79
N GLU A 66 -18.06 -8.21 18.99
CA GLU A 66 -19.10 -9.13 18.51
C GLU A 66 -19.78 -8.52 17.28
N ILE A 67 -19.92 -9.28 16.20
CA ILE A 67 -20.69 -8.86 15.02
C ILE A 67 -21.90 -9.76 14.85
N ASN A 68 -23.06 -9.15 14.61
CA ASN A 68 -24.29 -9.84 14.24
C ASN A 68 -25.13 -9.00 13.26
N ALA A 69 -26.33 -9.51 12.95
CA ALA A 69 -27.31 -8.87 12.06
C ALA A 69 -26.72 -8.44 10.70
N LEU A 70 -25.89 -9.32 10.13
CA LEU A 70 -25.24 -9.08 8.85
C LEU A 70 -26.27 -8.98 7.72
N ASN A 71 -26.03 -8.03 6.81
CA ASN A 71 -26.79 -7.83 5.60
C ASN A 71 -25.83 -7.48 4.45
N LEU A 72 -26.13 -7.94 3.24
CA LEU A 72 -25.28 -7.72 2.09
C LEU A 72 -26.09 -7.07 0.97
N THR A 73 -25.63 -5.92 0.50
CA THR A 73 -26.13 -5.29 -0.72
C THR A 73 -25.23 -5.72 -1.86
N ILE A 74 -25.83 -6.18 -2.95
CA ILE A 74 -25.13 -6.56 -4.19
C ILE A 74 -25.66 -5.70 -5.32
N GLU A 75 -24.79 -5.00 -6.05
CA GLU A 75 -25.21 -4.23 -7.21
C GLU A 75 -24.81 -4.94 -8.50
N PRO A 76 -25.67 -4.95 -9.54
CA PRO A 76 -27.03 -4.39 -9.60
C PRO A 76 -28.14 -5.38 -9.14
N CYS A 77 -27.81 -6.43 -8.39
CA CYS A 77 -28.72 -7.55 -8.15
C CYS A 77 -29.63 -7.39 -6.93
N GLU A 78 -30.93 -7.65 -7.10
CA GLU A 78 -31.87 -7.68 -5.96
C GLU A 78 -31.74 -9.01 -5.19
N VAL A 79 -31.17 -8.95 -3.99
CA VAL A 79 -30.99 -10.10 -3.08
C VAL A 79 -32.34 -10.45 -2.43
N GLN A 80 -32.86 -11.65 -2.73
CA GLN A 80 -34.08 -12.19 -2.11
C GLN A 80 -33.80 -12.73 -0.71
N SER A 81 -32.66 -13.41 -0.52
CA SER A 81 -32.23 -13.91 0.78
C SER A 81 -30.71 -14.05 0.86
N SER A 82 -30.16 -13.85 2.06
CA SER A 82 -28.76 -14.06 2.39
C SER A 82 -28.61 -14.93 3.63
N VAL A 83 -27.76 -15.95 3.57
CA VAL A 83 -27.41 -16.81 4.70
C VAL A 83 -25.93 -16.68 4.99
N PHE A 84 -25.59 -16.34 6.23
CA PHE A 84 -24.21 -16.15 6.68
C PHE A 84 -23.76 -17.31 7.56
N THR A 85 -22.56 -17.82 7.31
CA THR A 85 -21.91 -18.86 8.12
C THR A 85 -20.49 -18.43 8.47
N PRO A 86 -20.19 -18.15 9.75
CA PRO A 86 -21.13 -18.09 10.89
C PRO A 86 -22.08 -16.87 10.81
N SER A 87 -23.25 -16.95 11.45
CA SER A 87 -24.24 -15.85 11.50
C SER A 87 -23.94 -14.79 12.56
N GLU A 88 -23.13 -15.16 13.55
CA GLU A 88 -22.62 -14.32 14.63
C GLU A 88 -21.20 -14.77 14.96
N PHE A 89 -20.33 -13.84 15.34
CA PHE A 89 -18.96 -14.17 15.73
C PHE A 89 -18.34 -13.10 16.62
N THR A 90 -17.36 -13.52 17.41
CA THR A 90 -16.64 -12.68 18.36
C THR A 90 -15.15 -12.69 18.03
N PHE A 91 -14.53 -11.52 18.03
CA PHE A 91 -13.08 -11.38 18.05
C PHE A 91 -12.62 -11.22 19.50
N ASP A 92 -11.81 -12.18 19.95
CA ASP A 92 -11.18 -12.12 21.27
C ASP A 92 -9.87 -11.31 21.24
N GLU A 93 -9.22 -11.18 20.06
CA GLU A 93 -7.97 -10.42 19.84
C GLU A 93 -7.91 -9.81 18.41
N GLU A 94 -6.76 -9.21 18.03
CA GLU A 94 -6.47 -8.83 16.63
C GLU A 94 -6.42 -10.10 15.77
N ALA A 95 -7.56 -10.43 15.15
CA ALA A 95 -7.75 -11.67 14.43
C ALA A 95 -8.52 -11.44 13.11
N ASN A 96 -8.41 -12.43 12.22
CA ASN A 96 -9.18 -12.49 10.99
C ASN A 96 -10.25 -13.58 11.12
N ILE A 97 -11.47 -13.29 10.65
CA ILE A 97 -12.55 -14.28 10.59
C ILE A 97 -12.99 -14.43 9.14
N GLU A 98 -13.10 -15.68 8.71
CA GLU A 98 -13.72 -16.02 7.42
C GLU A 98 -15.24 -16.13 7.58
N LEU A 99 -15.95 -15.43 6.71
CA LEU A 99 -17.41 -15.40 6.68
C LEU A 99 -17.88 -15.85 5.30
N ASN A 100 -18.65 -16.93 5.24
CA ASN A 100 -19.29 -17.37 4.00
C ASN A 100 -20.71 -16.81 3.93
N ALA A 101 -21.08 -16.22 2.79
CA ALA A 101 -22.43 -15.76 2.50
C ALA A 101 -22.97 -16.50 1.27
N GLU A 102 -24.11 -17.17 1.44
CA GLU A 102 -24.91 -17.71 0.34
C GLU A 102 -26.06 -16.75 0.05
N LEU A 103 -26.19 -16.33 -1.20
CA LEU A 103 -27.14 -15.32 -1.65
C LEU A 103 -28.04 -15.94 -2.72
N ILE A 104 -29.33 -15.65 -2.64
CA ILE A 104 -30.31 -15.98 -3.67
C ILE A 104 -30.84 -14.66 -4.23
N PHE A 105 -30.73 -14.49 -5.54
CA PHE A 105 -31.25 -13.32 -6.25
C PHE A 105 -32.69 -13.55 -6.70
N SER A 106 -33.46 -12.46 -6.81
CA SER A 106 -34.85 -12.53 -7.27
C SER A 106 -34.99 -12.96 -8.73
N ASP A 107 -33.99 -12.63 -9.56
CA ASP A 107 -33.89 -12.96 -10.98
C ASP A 107 -32.42 -13.28 -11.35
N GLU A 108 -32.18 -13.86 -12.54
CA GLU A 108 -30.83 -14.08 -13.07
C GLU A 108 -30.06 -12.75 -13.14
N CYS A 109 -28.93 -12.65 -12.43
CA CYS A 109 -28.18 -11.41 -12.35
C CYS A 109 -26.66 -11.64 -12.26
N THR A 110 -25.89 -10.74 -12.88
CA THR A 110 -24.42 -10.73 -12.81
C THR A 110 -23.97 -9.60 -11.89
N PRO A 111 -23.52 -9.91 -10.67
CA PRO A 111 -23.16 -8.91 -9.68
C PRO A 111 -21.78 -8.31 -9.96
N THR A 112 -21.64 -7.00 -9.75
CA THR A 112 -20.39 -6.26 -9.98
C THR A 112 -19.82 -5.62 -8.73
N ASN A 113 -20.66 -5.32 -7.72
CA ASN A 113 -20.21 -4.72 -6.47
C ASN A 113 -20.91 -5.34 -5.26
N TYR A 114 -20.30 -5.20 -4.09
CA TYR A 114 -20.88 -5.57 -2.80
C TYR A 114 -20.67 -4.50 -1.72
N GLN A 115 -21.59 -4.47 -0.76
CA GLN A 115 -21.49 -3.72 0.48
C GLN A 115 -21.99 -4.58 1.65
N LEU A 116 -21.13 -4.84 2.64
CA LEU A 116 -21.48 -5.59 3.84
C LEU A 116 -21.86 -4.61 4.95
N LYS A 117 -23.06 -4.78 5.49
CA LYS A 117 -23.56 -4.05 6.66
C LYS A 117 -23.80 -5.00 7.82
N GLY A 118 -23.74 -4.50 9.03
CA GLY A 118 -24.02 -5.28 10.24
C GLY A 118 -24.01 -4.43 11.49
N THR A 119 -24.21 -5.07 12.64
CA THR A 119 -24.12 -4.42 13.94
C THR A 119 -22.90 -4.94 14.67
N THR A 120 -22.07 -4.04 15.20
CA THR A 120 -20.87 -4.37 15.98
C THR A 120 -21.06 -3.94 17.44
N PHE A 121 -20.85 -4.88 18.37
CA PHE A 121 -20.84 -4.63 19.81
C PHE A 121 -19.40 -4.65 20.31
N LEU A 122 -18.93 -3.50 20.82
CA LEU A 122 -17.60 -3.35 21.39
C LEU A 122 -17.69 -3.42 22.91
N THR A 123 -17.03 -4.40 23.53
CA THR A 123 -17.00 -4.56 24.98
C THR A 123 -15.59 -4.32 25.54
N LEU A 124 -15.45 -3.36 26.46
CA LEU A 124 -14.21 -3.07 27.20
C LEU A 124 -14.54 -2.90 28.68
N ASP A 125 -13.84 -3.64 29.55
CA ASP A 125 -14.03 -3.60 31.01
C ASP A 125 -15.50 -3.80 31.46
N GLY A 126 -16.26 -4.61 30.72
CA GLY A 126 -17.67 -4.90 30.98
C GLY A 126 -18.67 -3.84 30.53
N GLN A 127 -18.23 -2.79 29.82
CA GLN A 127 -19.11 -1.83 29.16
C GLN A 127 -19.21 -2.14 27.67
N THR A 128 -20.43 -2.22 27.14
CA THR A 128 -20.70 -2.53 25.73
C THR A 128 -21.23 -1.29 24.98
N LYS A 129 -20.67 -0.99 23.82
CA LYS A 129 -21.15 0.04 22.88
C LYS A 129 -21.52 -0.60 21.54
N GLU A 130 -22.70 -0.27 21.04
CA GLU A 130 -23.17 -0.66 19.72
C GLU A 130 -22.76 0.39 18.67
N ILE A 131 -22.23 -0.06 17.54
CA ILE A 131 -21.92 0.75 16.36
C ILE A 131 -22.29 -0.01 15.08
N GLU A 132 -22.49 0.72 13.98
CA GLU A 132 -22.77 0.13 12.68
C GLU A 132 -21.47 -0.33 12.00
N LEU A 133 -21.49 -1.57 11.49
CA LEU A 133 -20.55 -2.02 10.47
C LEU A 133 -21.12 -1.60 9.13
N ASP A 134 -20.43 -0.72 8.42
CA ASP A 134 -20.77 -0.35 7.05
C ASP A 134 -19.49 -0.37 6.21
N SER A 135 -19.32 -1.40 5.38
CA SER A 135 -18.20 -1.44 4.45
C SER A 135 -18.42 -0.40 3.34
N SER A 136 -17.34 0.14 2.77
CA SER A 136 -17.47 0.84 1.50
C SER A 136 -17.99 -0.11 0.41
N LEU A 137 -18.68 0.41 -0.60
CA LEU A 137 -18.99 -0.34 -1.81
C LEU A 137 -17.68 -0.79 -2.48
N LYS A 138 -17.55 -2.08 -2.81
CA LYS A 138 -16.35 -2.68 -3.39
C LYS A 138 -16.68 -3.50 -4.62
N GLU A 139 -15.76 -3.52 -5.60
CA GLU A 139 -15.88 -4.36 -6.79
C GLU A 139 -15.86 -5.86 -6.42
N LEU A 140 -16.64 -6.64 -7.16
CA LEU A 140 -16.85 -8.06 -6.96
C LEU A 140 -16.48 -8.84 -8.22
N ASN A 141 -15.50 -9.73 -8.10
CA ASN A 141 -15.08 -10.62 -9.19
C ASN A 141 -15.68 -12.02 -8.99
N ALA A 142 -16.84 -12.25 -9.60
CA ALA A 142 -17.56 -13.53 -9.53
C ALA A 142 -17.13 -14.48 -10.65
N THR A 143 -16.80 -15.72 -10.30
CA THR A 143 -16.53 -16.79 -11.27
C THR A 143 -17.79 -17.63 -11.47
N VAL A 144 -18.26 -17.80 -12.71
CA VAL A 144 -19.40 -18.68 -13.01
C VAL A 144 -18.94 -20.13 -12.93
N LEU A 145 -19.66 -20.95 -12.16
CA LEU A 145 -19.44 -22.40 -12.11
C LEU A 145 -20.11 -23.04 -13.33
N THR A 146 -19.32 -23.43 -14.33
CA THR A 146 -19.77 -24.34 -15.38
C THR A 146 -19.60 -25.77 -14.87
N GLU A 147 -20.68 -26.56 -14.82
CA GLU A 147 -20.55 -27.98 -14.50
C GLU A 147 -19.63 -28.69 -15.51
N PRO A 148 -18.81 -29.66 -15.07
CA PRO A 148 -18.10 -30.53 -16.00
C PRO A 148 -19.10 -31.43 -16.74
N GLU A 149 -19.07 -31.39 -18.08
CA GLU A 149 -19.81 -32.32 -18.94
C GLU A 149 -19.44 -33.79 -18.63
N ASP A 150 -20.48 -34.61 -18.43
CA ASP A 150 -20.54 -36.07 -18.46
C ASP A 150 -19.80 -36.90 -17.37
N ILE A 151 -20.55 -37.28 -16.33
CA ILE A 151 -20.61 -38.68 -15.90
C ILE A 151 -22.09 -39.12 -15.88
N ILE A 152 -22.45 -39.91 -16.89
CA ILE A 152 -23.71 -40.64 -16.98
C ILE A 152 -23.72 -41.72 -15.88
N GLU A 153 -24.42 -41.49 -14.78
CA GLU A 153 -24.88 -42.57 -13.90
C GLU A 153 -26.30 -42.98 -14.26
N SER A 154 -26.41 -44.24 -14.68
CA SER A 154 -27.64 -44.93 -15.02
C SER A 154 -28.63 -44.93 -13.86
N ASN A 155 -29.79 -44.31 -14.11
CA ASN A 155 -31.02 -44.50 -13.35
C ASN A 155 -31.33 -45.99 -13.12
N THR A 156 -31.30 -46.42 -11.87
CA THR A 156 -32.10 -47.56 -11.41
C THR A 156 -32.96 -47.09 -10.25
N SER A 157 -34.22 -46.81 -10.56
CA SER A 157 -35.28 -46.50 -9.60
C SER A 157 -35.57 -47.71 -8.72
N ILE A 158 -35.45 -47.56 -7.39
CA ILE A 158 -36.12 -48.43 -6.43
C ILE A 158 -37.04 -47.56 -5.58
N SER A 159 -38.33 -47.80 -5.71
CA SER A 159 -39.41 -47.20 -4.94
C SER A 159 -39.33 -47.62 -3.47
N ILE A 160 -39.42 -46.65 -2.56
CA ILE A 160 -39.71 -46.91 -1.15
C ILE A 160 -41.23 -46.77 -0.98
N ASP A 161 -41.91 -47.91 -0.91
CA ASP A 161 -43.27 -47.98 -0.37
C ASP A 161 -43.18 -47.99 1.16
N ALA A 162 -43.80 -47.01 1.77
CA ALA A 162 -44.06 -46.96 3.20
C ALA A 162 -45.16 -47.97 3.54
N ASN A 163 -44.82 -49.07 4.21
CA ASN A 163 -45.70 -49.61 5.24
C ASN A 163 -45.04 -50.63 6.17
N THR A 164 -45.49 -50.53 7.42
CA THR A 164 -45.62 -51.55 8.46
C THR A 164 -44.42 -51.97 9.32
N SER A 165 -44.63 -51.64 10.60
CA SER A 165 -44.46 -52.45 11.82
C SER A 165 -43.07 -52.62 12.43
N LEU A 166 -42.93 -51.89 13.54
CA LEU A 166 -42.24 -52.29 14.78
C LEU A 166 -42.36 -53.80 15.04
N GLU A 167 -41.23 -54.51 14.99
CA GLU A 167 -40.97 -55.66 15.84
C GLU A 167 -39.54 -55.58 16.38
N ASN A 168 -39.46 -55.61 17.71
CA ASN A 168 -38.24 -55.73 18.48
C ASN A 168 -37.48 -57.00 18.06
N ASN A 169 -36.21 -56.84 17.68
CA ASN A 169 -35.21 -57.89 17.83
C ASN A 169 -33.83 -57.27 18.05
N GLU A 170 -33.34 -57.37 19.28
CA GLU A 170 -31.91 -57.32 19.59
C GLU A 170 -31.19 -58.38 18.74
N SER A 171 -30.33 -57.95 17.82
CA SER A 171 -29.19 -58.76 17.35
C SER A 171 -28.19 -57.91 16.55
N ASN A 172 -26.98 -57.83 17.12
CA ASN A 172 -25.69 -57.62 16.45
C ASN A 172 -25.61 -56.54 15.35
N GLU A 173 -25.28 -55.31 15.77
CA GLU A 173 -24.51 -54.40 14.94
C GLU A 173 -23.20 -55.08 14.51
N SER A 174 -23.16 -55.54 13.26
CA SER A 174 -21.93 -55.68 12.51
C SER A 174 -21.35 -54.27 12.34
N ARG A 175 -20.48 -53.85 13.26
CA ARG A 175 -19.57 -52.72 13.03
C ARG A 175 -18.85 -52.97 11.71
N SER A 176 -19.09 -52.10 10.74
CA SER A 176 -18.25 -52.01 9.54
C SER A 176 -16.87 -51.54 10.01
N ASP A 177 -15.92 -52.47 10.11
CA ASP A 177 -14.47 -52.20 10.32
C ASP A 177 -13.87 -51.56 9.06
N THR A 178 -14.41 -50.43 8.61
CA THR A 178 -13.85 -49.66 7.50
C THR A 178 -13.02 -48.53 8.08
N ILE A 179 -11.70 -48.70 8.08
CA ILE A 179 -10.76 -47.61 8.37
C ILE A 179 -10.83 -46.62 7.21
N ASN A 180 -11.05 -45.34 7.52
CA ASN A 180 -11.14 -44.26 6.56
C ASN A 180 -9.80 -43.51 6.53
N TYR A 181 -8.99 -43.69 5.49
CA TYR A 181 -7.63 -43.18 5.47
C TYR A 181 -7.56 -41.70 5.07
N ALA A 182 -6.71 -40.91 5.74
CA ALA A 182 -6.41 -39.53 5.37
C ALA A 182 -4.94 -39.17 5.61
N ILE A 183 -4.47 -38.13 4.90
CA ILE A 183 -3.16 -37.50 5.13
C ILE A 183 -3.35 -36.39 6.17
N GLU A 184 -2.65 -36.53 7.29
CA GLU A 184 -2.39 -35.44 8.21
C GLU A 184 -1.10 -34.74 7.77
N PHE A 185 -1.20 -33.42 7.60
CA PHE A 185 -0.07 -32.54 7.37
C PHE A 185 -0.32 -31.27 8.17
N SER A 186 0.33 -31.16 9.32
CA SER A 186 0.03 -30.14 10.32
C SER A 186 1.28 -29.44 10.81
N LEU A 187 1.14 -28.14 11.03
CA LEU A 187 2.00 -27.36 11.91
C LEU A 187 1.38 -27.43 13.31
N GLU A 188 2.17 -27.47 14.39
CA GLU A 188 1.65 -27.66 15.74
C GLU A 188 0.64 -26.57 16.18
N ASP A 189 0.55 -25.40 15.52
CA ASP A 189 -0.28 -24.27 15.98
C ASP A 189 -0.86 -23.34 14.87
N GLU A 190 -0.92 -23.74 13.59
CA GLU A 190 -1.46 -22.83 12.53
C GLU A 190 -2.35 -23.54 11.49
N GLU A 191 -3.49 -22.90 11.16
CA GLU A 191 -4.39 -23.33 10.07
C GLU A 191 -3.88 -22.97 8.66
N VAL A 192 -2.94 -22.00 8.54
CA VAL A 192 -2.50 -21.47 7.24
C VAL A 192 -1.00 -21.64 7.08
N MET A 193 -0.56 -22.29 5.99
CA MET A 193 0.87 -22.42 5.66
C MET A 193 1.44 -21.10 5.16
N LYS A 194 1.90 -20.27 6.10
CA LYS A 194 2.59 -19.02 5.83
C LYS A 194 4.01 -19.09 6.38
N PHE A 195 4.95 -18.63 5.58
CA PHE A 195 6.36 -18.54 5.95
C PHE A 195 6.86 -17.13 5.75
N ASN A 196 7.69 -16.64 6.67
CA ASN A 196 8.51 -15.48 6.37
C ASN A 196 9.67 -15.89 5.44
N LEU A 197 10.41 -14.92 4.93
CA LEU A 197 11.70 -15.19 4.31
C LEU A 197 12.68 -15.76 5.33
N GLU A 198 13.60 -16.61 4.86
CA GLU A 198 14.67 -17.20 5.68
C GLU A 198 14.16 -17.95 6.93
N ASP A 199 12.89 -18.36 6.93
CA ASP A 199 12.19 -19.05 8.02
C ASP A 199 12.43 -20.56 7.94
N LYS A 200 12.35 -21.24 9.09
CA LYS A 200 12.45 -22.70 9.18
C LYS A 200 11.47 -23.22 10.23
N ARG A 201 10.50 -24.03 9.79
CA ARG A 201 9.43 -24.58 10.65
C ARG A 201 9.32 -26.09 10.53
N SER A 202 8.94 -26.76 11.60
CA SER A 202 8.70 -28.21 11.63
C SER A 202 7.25 -28.55 11.30
N PHE A 203 7.05 -29.62 10.54
CA PHE A 203 5.74 -30.14 10.15
C PHE A 203 5.69 -31.64 10.41
N THR A 204 4.51 -32.12 10.82
CA THR A 204 4.24 -33.55 10.94
C THR A 204 3.48 -34.03 9.72
N VAL A 205 3.94 -35.14 9.14
CA VAL A 205 3.29 -35.83 8.02
C VAL A 205 2.96 -37.25 8.43
N ALA A 206 1.69 -37.61 8.36
CA ALA A 206 1.25 -38.95 8.75
C ALA A 206 0.05 -39.44 7.95
N LEU A 207 -0.04 -40.76 7.81
CA LEU A 207 -1.28 -41.45 7.48
C LEU A 207 -2.07 -41.70 8.75
N ILE A 208 -3.31 -41.25 8.78
CA ILE A 208 -4.22 -41.40 9.91
C ILE A 208 -5.52 -42.11 9.49
N ASP A 209 -6.16 -42.73 10.46
CA ASP A 209 -7.58 -43.03 10.40
C ASP A 209 -8.36 -41.73 10.65
N LYS A 210 -8.97 -41.21 9.59
CA LYS A 210 -9.75 -39.96 9.56
C LYS A 210 -10.86 -39.94 10.61
N ASP A 211 -11.45 -41.09 10.91
CA ASP A 211 -12.60 -41.17 11.81
C ASP A 211 -12.16 -41.14 13.28
N THR A 212 -10.95 -41.61 13.59
CA THR A 212 -10.44 -41.70 14.98
C THR A 212 -9.27 -40.78 15.28
N GLY A 213 -8.66 -40.15 14.27
CA GLY A 213 -7.44 -39.35 14.37
C GLY A 213 -6.19 -40.15 14.72
N LYS A 214 -6.24 -41.49 14.72
CA LYS A 214 -5.11 -42.33 15.12
C LYS A 214 -4.17 -42.59 13.96
N TYR A 215 -2.88 -42.57 14.25
CA TYR A 215 -1.85 -42.98 13.30
C TYR A 215 -2.02 -44.44 12.87
N ILE A 216 -1.90 -44.66 11.56
CA ILE A 216 -1.78 -46.00 10.99
C ILE A 216 -0.40 -46.58 11.35
N ALA A 217 -0.30 -47.88 11.61
CA ALA A 217 0.97 -48.50 11.97
C ALA A 217 1.98 -48.46 10.82
N ASP A 218 3.27 -48.22 11.12
CA ASP A 218 4.37 -48.17 10.15
C ASP A 218 4.38 -49.36 9.18
N SER A 219 4.04 -50.56 9.66
CA SER A 219 4.00 -51.79 8.86
C SER A 219 2.97 -51.76 7.72
N GLN A 220 2.00 -50.85 7.79
CA GLN A 220 0.98 -50.69 6.76
C GLN A 220 1.30 -49.53 5.81
N VAL A 221 2.29 -48.70 6.10
CA VAL A 221 2.76 -47.66 5.18
C VAL A 221 3.90 -48.24 4.37
N ASP A 222 3.79 -48.23 3.04
CA ASP A 222 4.88 -48.65 2.17
C ASP A 222 5.85 -47.47 1.96
N LYS A 223 5.33 -46.28 1.61
CA LYS A 223 6.14 -45.08 1.31
C LYS A 223 5.42 -43.78 1.65
N ILE A 224 6.14 -42.80 2.20
CA ILE A 224 5.74 -41.38 2.25
C ILE A 224 6.71 -40.57 1.40
N GLU A 225 6.21 -39.84 0.42
CA GLU A 225 6.96 -38.98 -0.49
C GLU A 225 6.43 -37.55 -0.38
N ILE A 226 7.34 -36.60 -0.14
CA ILE A 226 7.02 -35.19 0.06
C ILE A 226 7.88 -34.38 -0.91
N THR A 227 7.25 -33.56 -1.74
CA THR A 227 7.94 -32.82 -2.82
C THR A 227 7.57 -31.35 -2.79
N SER A 228 8.58 -30.47 -2.80
CA SER A 228 8.42 -29.04 -3.07
C SER A 228 8.36 -28.80 -4.58
N LYS A 229 7.27 -28.20 -5.07
CA LYS A 229 7.15 -27.84 -6.49
C LYS A 229 7.95 -26.60 -6.86
N GLN A 230 8.36 -25.79 -5.88
CA GLN A 230 9.11 -24.55 -6.07
C GLN A 230 10.32 -24.48 -5.14
N ALA A 231 11.31 -25.34 -5.41
CA ALA A 231 12.61 -25.44 -4.73
C ALA A 231 13.38 -24.12 -4.51
N LYS A 232 13.10 -23.09 -5.31
CA LYS A 232 13.70 -21.76 -5.17
C LYS A 232 13.09 -20.95 -4.02
N LEU A 233 11.83 -21.20 -3.69
CA LEU A 233 11.09 -20.55 -2.61
C LEU A 233 11.31 -21.29 -1.29
N LEU A 234 11.16 -22.61 -1.32
CA LEU A 234 11.28 -23.46 -0.13
C LEU A 234 11.90 -24.82 -0.44
N LYS A 235 12.63 -25.34 0.55
CA LYS A 235 13.21 -26.68 0.55
C LYS A 235 12.82 -27.46 1.78
N LEU A 236 12.92 -28.77 1.65
CA LEU A 236 12.59 -29.75 2.66
C LEU A 236 13.86 -30.25 3.35
N PHE A 237 13.76 -30.51 4.64
CA PHE A 237 14.82 -31.07 5.46
C PHE A 237 14.26 -32.21 6.28
N ASP A 238 14.95 -33.35 6.23
CA ASP A 238 14.65 -34.46 7.10
C ASP A 238 15.17 -34.17 8.52
N ALA A 239 14.28 -34.26 9.51
CA ALA A 239 14.63 -34.05 10.92
C ALA A 239 15.65 -35.08 11.43
N ASP A 240 15.65 -36.29 10.86
CA ASP A 240 16.48 -37.40 11.31
C ASP A 240 17.91 -37.36 10.73
N SER A 241 18.10 -36.79 9.53
CA SER A 241 19.40 -36.79 8.80
C SER A 241 20.08 -35.42 8.65
N ASN A 242 19.37 -34.34 9.00
CA ASN A 242 19.82 -32.98 9.33
C ASN A 242 20.99 -32.33 8.54
N THR A 243 21.29 -32.70 7.29
CA THR A 243 22.49 -32.15 6.61
C THR A 243 22.33 -31.66 5.17
N VAL A 244 21.25 -31.96 4.44
CA VAL A 244 21.08 -31.42 3.07
C VAL A 244 19.62 -31.01 2.81
N ALA A 245 19.44 -29.75 2.42
CA ALA A 245 18.17 -29.23 1.89
C ALA A 245 17.86 -29.95 0.57
N SER A 246 16.69 -30.58 0.48
CA SER A 246 16.24 -31.30 -0.70
C SER A 246 14.92 -30.73 -1.20
N ASP A 247 14.64 -30.94 -2.49
CA ASP A 247 13.35 -30.62 -3.08
C ASP A 247 12.34 -31.76 -2.86
N GLU A 248 12.83 -32.92 -2.39
CA GLU A 248 12.08 -34.15 -2.18
C GLU A 248 12.59 -34.90 -0.94
N LEU A 249 11.69 -35.44 -0.13
CA LEU A 249 11.97 -36.37 0.96
C LEU A 249 11.18 -37.66 0.77
N ILE A 250 11.83 -38.80 0.98
CA ILE A 250 11.22 -40.13 0.86
C ILE A 250 11.48 -40.91 2.14
N TYR A 251 10.41 -41.43 2.74
CA TYR A 251 10.43 -42.28 3.92
C TYR A 251 9.81 -43.64 3.61
N GLU A 252 10.61 -44.69 3.70
CA GLU A 252 10.20 -46.07 3.41
C GLU A 252 9.78 -46.78 4.70
N LYS A 253 8.61 -47.41 4.70
CA LYS A 253 8.09 -48.22 5.82
C LYS A 253 8.07 -47.51 7.17
N GLN A 254 7.71 -46.23 7.15
CA GLN A 254 7.65 -45.37 8.33
C GLN A 254 6.42 -44.47 8.22
N ASN A 255 5.73 -44.26 9.34
CA ASN A 255 4.66 -43.28 9.45
C ASN A 255 5.03 -42.20 10.49
N ASN A 256 4.21 -41.14 10.57
CA ASN A 256 4.34 -40.06 11.54
C ASN A 256 5.74 -39.43 11.55
N LYS A 257 6.05 -38.73 10.47
CA LYS A 257 7.37 -38.12 10.23
C LYS A 257 7.35 -36.63 10.45
N THR A 258 8.34 -36.15 11.20
CA THR A 258 8.63 -34.72 11.30
C THR A 258 9.61 -34.31 10.22
N ILE A 259 9.24 -33.30 9.44
CA ILE A 259 10.10 -32.65 8.45
C ILE A 259 10.31 -31.20 8.87
N TYR A 260 11.33 -30.53 8.33
CA TYR A 260 11.39 -29.07 8.34
C TYR A 260 11.21 -28.52 6.94
N ILE A 261 10.44 -27.45 6.84
CA ILE A 261 10.35 -26.63 5.64
C ILE A 261 11.12 -25.35 5.91
N GLN A 262 12.04 -25.02 5.01
CA GLN A 262 12.87 -23.82 5.11
C GLN A 262 12.72 -22.97 3.86
N THR A 263 12.47 -21.68 4.05
CA THR A 263 12.42 -20.67 2.99
C THR A 263 13.75 -19.94 2.87
N TYR A 264 13.90 -19.17 1.78
CA TYR A 264 15.11 -18.41 1.50
C TYR A 264 14.78 -16.95 1.16
N LYS A 265 15.33 -16.44 0.05
CA LYS A 265 15.32 -15.03 -0.31
C LYS A 265 14.16 -14.61 -1.22
N TYR A 266 13.36 -15.55 -1.71
CA TYR A 266 12.30 -15.28 -2.67
C TYR A 266 10.93 -15.43 -2.01
N SER A 267 10.01 -14.51 -2.30
CA SER A 267 8.61 -14.58 -1.87
C SER A 267 7.71 -15.10 -2.99
N GLY A 268 6.52 -15.59 -2.64
CA GLY A 268 5.54 -16.08 -3.61
C GLY A 268 4.71 -17.25 -3.12
N LEU A 269 3.99 -17.88 -4.05
CA LEU A 269 3.23 -19.10 -3.80
C LEU A 269 4.08 -20.31 -4.13
N ALA A 270 4.03 -21.31 -3.25
CA ALA A 270 4.61 -22.61 -3.49
C ALA A 270 3.63 -23.71 -3.09
N ASP A 271 3.78 -24.88 -3.69
CA ASP A 271 2.97 -26.05 -3.42
C ASP A 271 3.86 -27.18 -2.90
N ILE A 272 3.34 -27.90 -1.91
CA ILE A 272 3.95 -29.11 -1.37
C ILE A 272 3.03 -30.28 -1.67
N ASP A 273 3.52 -31.23 -2.45
CA ASP A 273 2.82 -32.48 -2.69
C ASP A 273 3.22 -33.50 -1.63
N VAL A 274 2.22 -34.16 -1.06
CA VAL A 274 2.39 -35.31 -0.17
C VAL A 274 1.71 -36.50 -0.81
N THR A 275 2.47 -37.56 -1.05
CA THR A 275 1.99 -38.83 -1.59
C THR A 275 2.31 -39.94 -0.58
N ILE A 276 1.30 -40.69 -0.16
CA ILE A 276 1.45 -41.83 0.75
C ILE A 276 0.95 -43.09 0.06
N GLU A 277 1.83 -44.07 -0.09
CA GLU A 277 1.51 -45.43 -0.52
C GLU A 277 1.37 -46.33 0.72
N TYR A 278 0.25 -47.04 0.84
CA TYR A 278 -0.08 -47.84 2.02
C TYR A 278 -0.91 -49.08 1.68
N ARG A 279 -0.95 -50.04 2.60
CA ARG A 279 -1.79 -51.24 2.52
C ARG A 279 -3.04 -51.06 3.35
N ASN A 280 -4.19 -51.11 2.69
CA ASN A 280 -5.47 -51.08 3.37
C ASN A 280 -5.70 -52.37 4.21
N ILE A 281 -6.80 -52.42 4.96
CA ILE A 281 -7.18 -53.60 5.78
C ILE A 281 -7.32 -54.92 4.99
N LYS A 282 -7.48 -54.85 3.65
CA LYS A 282 -7.56 -56.01 2.75
C LYS A 282 -6.18 -56.40 2.21
N GLY A 283 -5.11 -55.71 2.60
CA GLY A 283 -3.73 -55.92 2.13
C GLY A 283 -3.46 -55.42 0.71
N THR A 284 -4.39 -54.65 0.12
CA THR A 284 -4.22 -54.04 -1.20
C THR A 284 -3.45 -52.74 -1.05
N VAL A 285 -2.49 -52.51 -1.94
CA VAL A 285 -1.71 -51.26 -1.99
C VAL A 285 -2.58 -50.17 -2.62
N GLU A 286 -2.68 -49.04 -1.94
CA GLU A 286 -3.40 -47.85 -2.35
C GLU A 286 -2.48 -46.62 -2.23
N THR A 287 -2.84 -45.54 -2.91
CA THR A 287 -2.10 -44.28 -2.90
C THR A 287 -3.04 -43.13 -2.57
N LEU A 288 -2.67 -42.33 -1.58
CA LEU A 288 -3.29 -41.04 -1.31
C LEU A 288 -2.32 -39.93 -1.72
N GLN A 289 -2.86 -38.90 -2.36
CA GLN A 289 -2.10 -37.72 -2.73
C GLN A 289 -2.87 -36.47 -2.29
N LYS A 290 -2.14 -35.50 -1.76
CA LYS A 290 -2.70 -34.19 -1.40
C LYS A 290 -1.66 -33.10 -1.64
N THR A 291 -2.11 -32.00 -2.23
CA THR A 291 -1.29 -30.80 -2.45
C THR A 291 -1.67 -29.75 -1.42
N TYR A 292 -0.66 -29.11 -0.86
CA TYR A 292 -0.78 -28.06 0.12
C TYR A 292 -0.18 -26.76 -0.43
N ALA A 293 -1.04 -25.76 -0.62
CA ALA A 293 -0.61 -24.43 -1.02
C ALA A 293 0.00 -23.70 0.18
N THR A 294 1.18 -23.14 -0.01
CA THR A 294 1.93 -22.37 0.97
C THR A 294 2.30 -21.00 0.40
N ILE A 295 2.31 -20.01 1.29
CA ILE A 295 2.65 -18.63 0.96
C ILE A 295 3.97 -18.29 1.64
N VAL A 296 4.97 -17.92 0.86
CA VAL A 296 6.19 -17.29 1.35
C VAL A 296 5.99 -15.77 1.27
N LEU A 297 5.89 -15.14 2.43
CA LEU A 297 5.76 -13.70 2.59
C LEU A 297 7.11 -13.02 2.28
N SER A 298 7.05 -11.83 1.69
CA SER A 298 8.20 -10.96 1.50
C SER A 298 8.66 -10.37 2.82
N GLY A 299 9.87 -9.80 2.83
CA GLY A 299 10.32 -8.95 3.92
C GLY A 299 9.52 -7.64 4.03
N PRO A 300 9.78 -6.85 5.08
CA PRO A 300 9.32 -5.46 5.15
C PRO A 300 9.87 -4.63 3.97
N PRO A 301 9.15 -3.57 3.54
CA PRO A 301 9.65 -2.64 2.53
C PRO A 301 11.03 -2.08 2.88
N THR A 302 11.99 -2.22 1.96
CA THR A 302 13.30 -1.59 2.08
C THR A 302 13.57 -0.60 0.96
N ALA A 303 12.80 -0.61 -0.13
CA ALA A 303 12.92 0.38 -1.19
C ALA A 303 11.55 0.75 -1.75
N PHE A 304 11.43 2.00 -2.20
CA PHE A 304 10.22 2.54 -2.80
C PHE A 304 10.50 3.13 -4.17
N SER A 305 9.47 3.17 -5.00
CA SER A 305 9.42 3.99 -6.20
C SER A 305 8.12 4.81 -6.18
N ILE A 306 8.22 6.07 -6.60
CA ILE A 306 7.09 6.99 -6.69
C ILE A 306 6.98 7.41 -8.15
N ASN A 307 5.91 6.99 -8.81
CA ASN A 307 5.70 7.30 -10.23
C ASN A 307 4.42 8.11 -10.43
N SER A 308 4.50 9.16 -11.23
CA SER A 308 3.31 9.91 -11.64
C SER A 308 2.39 9.05 -12.51
N ALA A 309 1.14 8.87 -12.09
CA ALA A 309 0.09 8.19 -12.84
C ALA A 309 -0.81 9.14 -13.67
N GLY A 310 -0.61 10.46 -13.53
CA GLY A 310 -1.28 11.47 -14.36
C GLY A 310 -1.92 12.59 -13.55
N VAL A 311 -2.34 13.65 -14.24
CA VAL A 311 -3.01 14.82 -13.65
C VAL A 311 -4.41 14.94 -14.21
N SER A 312 -5.37 15.23 -13.33
CA SER A 312 -6.75 15.53 -13.68
C SER A 312 -7.22 16.79 -12.97
N TYR A 313 -8.42 17.28 -13.30
CA TYR A 313 -9.01 18.46 -12.68
C TYR A 313 -10.44 18.19 -12.22
N ASN A 314 -10.70 18.51 -10.95
CA ASN A 314 -12.01 18.38 -10.36
C ASN A 314 -12.74 19.73 -10.47
N PHE A 315 -13.71 19.82 -11.39
CA PHE A 315 -14.46 21.05 -11.68
C PHE A 315 -15.34 21.53 -10.52
N GLU A 316 -15.75 20.65 -9.61
CA GLU A 316 -16.59 21.02 -8.46
C GLU A 316 -15.75 21.73 -7.38
N THR A 317 -14.63 21.11 -7.01
CA THR A 317 -13.74 21.63 -5.97
C THR A 317 -12.79 22.72 -6.49
N LYS A 318 -12.54 22.74 -7.80
CA LYS A 318 -11.56 23.57 -8.51
C LYS A 318 -10.10 23.24 -8.21
N TRP A 319 -9.82 21.98 -7.87
CA TRP A 319 -8.47 21.49 -7.58
C TRP A 319 -7.98 20.56 -8.69
N PHE A 320 -6.70 20.65 -9.00
CA PHE A 320 -5.99 19.62 -9.73
C PHE A 320 -5.73 18.44 -8.81
N GLU A 321 -5.77 17.25 -9.41
CA GLU A 321 -5.55 15.98 -8.75
C GLU A 321 -4.45 15.23 -9.51
N ASN A 322 -3.23 15.22 -8.97
CA ASN A 322 -2.10 14.51 -9.54
C ASN A 322 -1.91 13.19 -8.79
N LYS A 323 -2.16 12.08 -9.49
CA LYS A 323 -2.10 10.74 -8.94
C LYS A 323 -0.68 10.19 -9.04
N PHE A 324 -0.23 9.51 -7.99
CA PHE A 324 1.05 8.84 -7.90
C PHE A 324 0.82 7.36 -7.56
N LEU A 325 1.55 6.49 -8.24
CA LEU A 325 1.69 5.08 -7.88
C LEU A 325 2.95 4.92 -7.05
N ILE A 326 2.78 4.52 -5.81
CA ILE A 326 3.86 4.06 -4.93
C ILE A 326 3.97 2.55 -5.10
N SER A 327 5.18 2.04 -5.29
CA SER A 327 5.47 0.60 -5.30
C SER A 327 6.65 0.29 -4.40
N ALA A 328 6.60 -0.83 -3.68
CA ALA A 328 7.61 -1.22 -2.70
C ALA A 328 8.22 -2.59 -2.97
N VAL A 329 9.50 -2.74 -2.63
CA VAL A 329 10.21 -4.03 -2.63
C VAL A 329 10.95 -4.24 -1.32
N ASP A 330 11.25 -5.50 -1.00
CA ASP A 330 12.09 -5.88 0.15
C ASP A 330 13.59 -5.89 -0.19
N LYS A 331 14.44 -6.23 0.79
CA LYS A 331 15.91 -6.25 0.66
C LYS A 331 16.45 -7.19 -0.42
N TYR A 332 15.61 -8.11 -0.92
CA TYR A 332 15.95 -9.05 -1.98
C TYR A 332 15.27 -8.70 -3.30
N ASN A 333 14.66 -7.51 -3.41
CA ASN A 333 13.87 -7.05 -4.55
C ASN A 333 12.63 -7.89 -4.83
N ASN A 334 12.09 -8.60 -3.83
CA ASN A 334 10.76 -9.17 -3.99
C ASN A 334 9.72 -8.07 -3.90
N ILE A 335 8.66 -8.22 -4.69
CA ILE A 335 7.45 -7.41 -4.51
C ILE A 335 6.93 -7.65 -3.10
N VAL A 336 6.67 -6.57 -2.37
CA VAL A 336 6.12 -6.67 -1.02
C VAL A 336 4.71 -7.26 -1.12
N ASN A 337 4.50 -8.46 -0.59
CA ASN A 337 3.20 -9.17 -0.63
C ASN A 337 2.52 -9.23 0.76
N ILE A 338 3.03 -8.43 1.68
CA ILE A 338 2.41 -8.10 2.95
C ILE A 338 1.72 -6.73 2.81
N SER A 339 0.80 -6.37 3.71
CA SER A 339 0.06 -5.10 3.64
C SER A 339 0.50 -4.07 4.71
N PRO A 340 1.76 -3.58 4.67
CA PRO A 340 2.26 -2.62 5.63
C PRO A 340 1.63 -1.24 5.41
N THR A 341 1.61 -0.45 6.47
CA THR A 341 1.26 0.97 6.42
C THR A 341 2.48 1.82 6.04
N ILE A 342 2.30 2.69 5.06
CA ILE A 342 3.24 3.74 4.67
C ILE A 342 2.67 5.12 5.00
N TYR A 343 3.55 6.10 5.15
CA TYR A 343 3.23 7.49 5.43
C TYR A 343 3.69 8.35 4.27
N VAL A 344 2.81 9.22 3.78
CA VAL A 344 3.07 10.05 2.61
C VAL A 344 2.91 11.51 2.98
N SER A 345 3.83 12.33 2.48
CA SER A 345 3.87 13.77 2.75
C SER A 345 4.33 14.54 1.51
N ALA A 346 3.90 15.80 1.40
CA ALA A 346 4.21 16.64 0.26
C ALA A 346 4.79 17.98 0.71
N MET A 347 5.98 18.33 0.21
CA MET A 347 6.63 19.63 0.37
C MET A 347 6.39 20.46 -0.87
N THR A 348 6.12 21.73 -0.69
CA THR A 348 5.86 22.65 -1.81
C THR A 348 6.34 24.06 -1.58
N GLY A 349 6.52 24.48 -0.31
CA GLY A 349 7.24 25.69 0.02
C GLY A 349 8.58 25.30 0.61
N PHE A 350 9.66 25.59 -0.12
CA PHE A 350 11.02 25.33 0.35
C PHE A 350 11.49 26.50 1.21
N THR A 351 12.00 26.20 2.40
CA THR A 351 12.63 27.19 3.28
C THR A 351 13.87 27.74 2.59
N ARG A 352 14.17 29.02 2.85
CA ARG A 352 15.30 29.72 2.21
C ARG A 352 16.43 29.95 3.19
N ASP A 353 17.65 29.73 2.72
CA ASP A 353 18.87 30.07 3.43
C ASP A 353 19.01 31.59 3.64
N THR A 354 20.05 32.01 4.35
CA THR A 354 20.34 33.42 4.62
C THR A 354 20.65 34.26 3.37
N LYS A 355 20.90 33.61 2.23
CA LYS A 355 21.12 34.24 0.91
C LYS A 355 19.84 34.26 0.06
N GLY A 356 18.73 33.74 0.58
CA GLY A 356 17.45 33.64 -0.13
C GLY A 356 17.38 32.49 -1.13
N LYS A 357 18.33 31.53 -1.13
CA LYS A 357 18.28 30.31 -1.94
C LYS A 357 17.45 29.25 -1.21
N GLU A 358 16.62 28.53 -1.95
CA GLU A 358 15.85 27.41 -1.40
C GLU A 358 16.80 26.33 -0.87
N ILE A 359 16.53 25.82 0.33
CA ILE A 359 17.27 24.73 0.96
C ILE A 359 16.85 23.43 0.26
N LEU A 360 17.52 23.17 -0.85
CA LEU A 360 17.42 21.98 -1.66
C LEU A 360 18.82 21.69 -2.20
N TYR A 361 19.51 20.78 -1.54
CA TYR A 361 20.89 20.40 -1.86
C TYR A 361 20.94 18.90 -2.11
N GLY A 362 21.76 18.48 -3.06
CA GLY A 362 21.87 17.08 -3.44
C GLY A 362 23.29 16.76 -3.84
N ASN A 363 23.52 15.52 -4.27
CA ASN A 363 24.83 14.95 -4.65
C ASN A 363 25.47 15.60 -5.91
N PHE A 364 25.03 16.80 -6.28
CA PHE A 364 25.47 17.59 -7.43
C PHE A 364 26.06 18.96 -7.01
N GLY A 365 26.15 19.26 -5.71
CA GLY A 365 26.67 20.54 -5.19
C GLY A 365 27.73 20.39 -4.11
N ASN A 366 28.31 21.52 -3.66
CA ASN A 366 29.35 21.55 -2.62
C ASN A 366 28.80 21.41 -1.18
N VAL A 367 27.49 21.29 -1.04
CA VAL A 367 26.80 21.22 0.25
C VAL A 367 26.35 19.78 0.45
N GLU A 368 26.87 19.16 1.49
CA GLU A 368 26.63 17.76 1.84
C GLU A 368 25.85 17.68 3.16
N GLY A 369 24.89 16.75 3.21
CA GLY A 369 24.14 16.41 4.40
C GLY A 369 24.68 15.16 5.08
N LYS A 370 24.59 15.12 6.41
CA LYS A 370 24.97 13.98 7.24
C LYS A 370 23.87 13.69 8.26
N LEU A 371 23.42 12.44 8.31
CA LEU A 371 22.59 11.93 9.40
C LEU A 371 23.49 11.33 10.47
N ASN A 372 23.48 11.93 11.65
CA ASN A 372 24.19 11.46 12.84
C ASN A 372 23.23 10.71 13.76
N VAL A 373 23.64 9.53 14.22
CA VAL A 373 22.83 8.68 15.12
C VAL A 373 23.63 8.34 16.36
N GLU A 374 23.12 8.73 17.52
CA GLU A 374 23.69 8.34 18.80
C GLU A 374 23.32 6.88 19.12
N GLN A 375 24.31 5.99 19.17
CA GLN A 375 24.07 4.55 19.26
C GLN A 375 23.35 4.08 20.52
N GLU A 376 23.51 4.77 21.65
CA GLU A 376 22.87 4.41 22.93
C GLU A 376 21.48 5.02 23.09
N SER A 377 21.34 6.33 22.80
CA SER A 377 20.09 7.07 22.98
C SER A 377 19.15 6.91 21.78
N LYS A 378 19.67 6.47 20.64
CA LYS A 378 18.98 6.40 19.33
C LYS A 378 18.46 7.76 18.85
N VAL A 379 18.99 8.85 19.40
CA VAL A 379 18.67 10.21 18.97
C VAL A 379 19.34 10.47 17.63
N ALA A 380 18.56 10.99 16.69
CA ALA A 380 19.02 11.35 15.35
C ALA A 380 19.17 12.88 15.22
N SER A 381 20.21 13.30 14.50
CA SER A 381 20.39 14.70 14.11
C SER A 381 20.89 14.79 12.68
N PHE A 382 20.55 15.87 11.99
CA PHE A 382 20.98 16.14 10.63
C PHE A 382 21.94 17.33 10.58
N GLU A 383 23.11 17.16 9.99
CA GLU A 383 24.15 18.16 9.89
C GLU A 383 24.42 18.52 8.43
N ALA A 384 24.53 19.81 8.14
CA ALA A 384 25.00 20.32 6.86
C ALA A 384 26.40 20.94 7.03
N ASN A 385 27.26 20.77 6.04
CA ASN A 385 28.62 21.35 6.03
C ASN A 385 28.65 22.90 5.84
N SER A 386 27.49 23.56 5.92
CA SER A 386 27.34 25.01 5.79
C SER A 386 26.18 25.56 6.63
N THR A 387 26.23 26.84 6.97
CA THR A 387 25.20 27.54 7.75
C THR A 387 23.95 27.79 6.91
N LEU A 388 22.94 26.95 7.06
CA LEU A 388 21.70 26.98 6.25
C LEU A 388 20.43 27.09 7.09
N PHE A 389 20.51 26.74 8.38
CA PHE A 389 19.34 26.46 9.21
C PHE A 389 18.89 27.64 10.07
N ASP A 390 19.39 28.85 9.79
CA ASP A 390 19.09 30.07 10.56
C ASP A 390 17.62 30.54 10.47
N ASN A 391 16.92 30.17 9.38
CA ASN A 391 15.58 30.68 9.05
C ASN A 391 14.48 29.60 9.12
N ILE A 392 14.71 28.52 9.86
CA ILE A 392 13.77 27.39 9.92
C ILE A 392 12.63 27.70 10.90
N ASP A 393 11.41 27.37 10.50
CA ASP A 393 10.28 27.29 11.42
C ASP A 393 10.08 25.84 11.88
N VAL A 394 10.63 25.49 13.05
CA VAL A 394 10.61 24.12 13.59
C VAL A 394 9.20 23.56 13.82
N ASN A 395 8.15 24.39 13.83
CA ASN A 395 6.78 23.93 13.99
C ASN A 395 6.08 23.61 12.66
N ARG A 396 6.66 24.04 11.54
CA ARG A 396 6.02 23.98 10.21
C ARG A 396 6.89 23.28 9.18
N ASP A 397 8.19 23.46 9.31
CA ASP A 397 9.19 22.89 8.43
C ASP A 397 9.52 21.46 8.84
N TYR A 398 9.76 20.65 7.84
CA TYR A 398 10.29 19.30 7.99
C TYR A 398 11.39 19.06 6.96
N LEU A 399 12.20 18.04 7.24
CA LEU A 399 13.38 17.69 6.45
C LEU A 399 13.06 16.51 5.55
N TYR A 400 13.35 16.62 4.27
CA TYR A 400 13.40 15.47 3.36
C TYR A 400 14.85 15.08 3.14
N ILE A 401 15.17 13.79 3.30
CA ILE A 401 16.48 13.21 3.01
C ILE A 401 16.34 12.29 1.80
N PHE A 402 17.26 12.41 0.83
CA PHE A 402 17.27 11.64 -0.41
C PHE A 402 18.69 11.41 -0.92
N GLY A 403 18.87 10.48 -1.86
CA GLY A 403 20.16 10.20 -2.48
C GLY A 403 20.51 8.72 -2.49
N LYS A 404 21.74 8.40 -2.91
CA LYS A 404 22.22 7.02 -2.96
C LYS A 404 22.65 6.58 -1.57
N ILE A 405 21.74 5.91 -0.88
CA ILE A 405 22.06 5.03 0.24
C ILE A 405 21.88 3.62 -0.28
N ASP A 406 22.85 2.74 -0.01
CA ASP A 406 22.84 1.37 -0.54
C ASP A 406 21.59 0.58 -0.12
N ASP A 407 20.87 1.03 0.92
CA ASP A 407 19.69 0.35 1.50
C ASP A 407 18.41 1.23 1.65
N TYR A 408 18.32 2.43 1.03
CA TYR A 408 17.22 3.44 1.22
C TYR A 408 16.82 3.75 2.68
N GLU A 409 17.60 3.25 3.63
CA GLU A 409 17.42 3.46 5.05
C GLU A 409 17.57 4.94 5.35
N ALA A 410 16.82 5.46 6.31
CA ALA A 410 16.87 6.88 6.68
C ALA A 410 16.42 7.91 5.61
N LEU A 411 15.96 7.50 4.43
CA LEU A 411 15.39 8.40 3.43
C LEU A 411 13.94 8.82 3.76
N GLY A 412 13.44 9.83 3.04
CA GLY A 412 12.08 10.36 3.17
C GLY A 412 11.96 11.54 4.15
N LYS A 413 10.75 11.73 4.71
CA LYS A 413 10.40 12.83 5.62
C LYS A 413 10.82 12.59 7.05
N TRP A 414 11.57 13.52 7.61
CA TRP A 414 11.91 13.62 9.02
C TRP A 414 11.29 14.85 9.63
N ASP A 415 10.65 14.66 10.78
CA ASP A 415 10.15 15.74 11.60
C ASP A 415 11.29 16.35 12.43
N ILE A 416 11.32 17.68 12.48
CA ILE A 416 12.31 18.46 13.19
C ILE A 416 11.85 18.57 14.65
N ASP A 417 12.76 18.39 15.61
CA ASP A 417 12.44 18.62 17.01
C ASP A 417 11.98 20.08 17.20
N SER A 418 10.95 20.32 17.99
CA SER A 418 10.43 21.68 18.22
C SER A 418 10.99 22.33 19.47
N TYR A 419 11.85 21.64 20.22
CA TYR A 419 12.41 22.15 21.46
C TYR A 419 13.34 23.35 21.24
N GLU A 420 13.12 24.46 21.94
CA GLU A 420 13.98 25.65 21.79
C GLU A 420 15.43 25.34 22.17
N GLY A 421 16.35 25.57 21.22
CA GLY A 421 17.78 25.39 21.40
C GLY A 421 18.33 24.01 20.99
N SER A 422 17.52 23.10 20.44
CA SER A 422 17.99 21.82 19.89
C SER A 422 18.58 21.91 18.48
N HIS A 423 18.65 23.11 17.89
CA HIS A 423 19.17 23.34 16.54
C HIS A 423 20.26 24.41 16.55
N THR A 424 21.19 24.27 15.62
CA THR A 424 22.24 25.24 15.32
C THR A 424 22.13 25.64 13.85
N PRO A 425 22.86 26.68 13.39
CA PRO A 425 22.87 27.07 11.98
C PRO A 425 23.27 25.95 11.00
N THR A 426 23.92 24.89 11.50
CA THR A 426 24.41 23.75 10.70
C THR A 426 23.79 22.41 11.10
N THR A 427 23.04 22.34 12.21
CA THR A 427 22.54 21.06 12.75
C THR A 427 21.08 21.14 13.17
N LEU A 428 20.30 20.13 12.79
CA LEU A 428 18.91 19.93 13.21
C LEU A 428 18.81 18.71 14.12
N ALA A 429 18.22 18.85 15.31
CA ALA A 429 17.69 17.70 16.02
C ALA A 429 16.44 17.18 15.30
N LEU A 430 16.30 15.86 15.24
CA LEU A 430 15.14 15.20 14.65
C LEU A 430 14.27 14.61 15.76
N SER A 431 12.95 14.67 15.61
CA SER A 431 12.01 14.28 16.68
C SER A 431 11.89 12.76 16.85
N GLU A 432 12.34 11.99 15.87
CA GLU A 432 12.19 10.54 15.83
C GLU A 432 13.49 9.84 16.28
N ALA A 433 13.35 8.78 17.07
CA ALA A 433 14.46 7.87 17.35
C ALA A 433 14.75 6.98 16.13
N PHE A 434 16.03 6.75 15.85
CA PHE A 434 16.47 5.95 14.70
C PHE A 434 17.45 4.87 15.13
N ASN A 435 17.17 3.63 14.72
CA ASN A 435 17.96 2.45 15.11
C ASN A 435 19.05 2.07 14.10
N GLY A 436 19.14 2.79 12.98
CA GLY A 436 20.12 2.54 11.93
C GLY A 436 21.49 3.17 12.18
N GLU A 437 22.31 3.15 11.13
CA GLU A 437 23.66 3.71 11.15
C GLU A 437 23.67 5.20 10.77
N SER A 438 24.81 5.86 11.00
CA SER A 438 25.01 7.24 10.50
C SER A 438 25.35 7.21 9.01
N HIS A 439 24.86 8.20 8.26
CA HIS A 439 25.05 8.28 6.82
C HIS A 439 25.59 9.65 6.41
N GLU A 440 26.50 9.69 5.44
CA GLU A 440 27.13 10.90 4.89
C GLU A 440 26.77 11.08 3.41
N ASN A 441 27.07 12.26 2.84
CA ASN A 441 26.83 12.60 1.44
C ASN A 441 25.35 12.52 1.01
N LEU A 442 24.45 12.85 1.94
CA LEU A 442 23.02 12.84 1.73
C LEU A 442 22.57 14.12 1.02
N GLY A 443 21.63 13.97 0.08
CA GLY A 443 20.81 15.06 -0.40
C GLY A 443 19.70 15.37 0.59
N PHE A 444 19.29 16.65 0.65
CA PHE A 444 18.25 17.09 1.53
C PHE A 444 17.48 18.30 1.00
N ALA A 445 16.23 18.40 1.43
CA ALA A 445 15.37 19.56 1.22
C ALA A 445 14.69 19.92 2.53
N LEU A 446 14.44 21.21 2.73
CA LEU A 446 13.76 21.69 3.92
C LEU A 446 12.63 22.63 3.54
N GLY A 447 11.48 22.46 4.19
CA GLY A 447 10.31 23.25 3.89
C GLY A 447 9.03 22.66 4.44
N HIS A 448 7.92 23.10 3.87
CA HIS A 448 6.58 22.87 4.36
C HIS A 448 5.58 22.57 3.25
N ASN A 449 4.36 22.17 3.62
CA ASN A 449 3.30 21.75 2.70
C ASN A 449 2.39 22.88 2.19
N TYR A 450 2.72 24.14 2.47
CA TYR A 450 1.96 25.29 2.01
C TYR A 450 2.76 26.25 1.12
N LEU A 451 2.06 27.14 0.42
CA LEU A 451 2.60 28.32 -0.22
C LEU A 451 1.78 29.54 0.19
N SER A 452 2.44 30.67 0.40
CA SER A 452 1.75 31.94 0.57
C SER A 452 1.08 32.34 -0.75
N ASP A 453 -0.17 32.79 -0.65
CA ASP A 453 -0.97 33.30 -1.77
C ASP A 453 -0.33 34.59 -2.29
N PRO A 454 0.24 34.57 -3.51
CA PRO A 454 0.94 35.73 -4.05
C PRO A 454 -0.01 36.88 -4.40
N GLY A 455 -1.33 36.65 -4.51
CA GLY A 455 -2.31 37.68 -4.82
C GLY A 455 -2.97 38.32 -3.59
N SER A 456 -2.72 37.77 -2.40
CA SER A 456 -3.38 38.19 -1.17
C SER A 456 -2.56 39.22 -0.40
N SER A 457 -3.19 40.35 -0.06
CA SER A 457 -2.63 41.30 0.92
C SER A 457 -2.76 40.82 2.36
N GLU A 458 -3.46 39.71 2.61
CA GLU A 458 -3.85 39.23 3.95
C GLU A 458 -3.06 38.00 4.41
N SER A 459 -1.87 37.74 3.86
CA SER A 459 -1.03 36.57 4.23
C SER A 459 -1.78 35.23 4.14
N ARG A 460 -2.71 35.11 3.19
CA ARG A 460 -3.42 33.85 2.97
C ARG A 460 -2.40 32.79 2.55
N GLU A 461 -2.45 31.63 3.16
CA GLU A 461 -1.63 30.48 2.79
C GLU A 461 -2.53 29.39 2.26
N TRP A 462 -1.95 28.55 1.41
CA TRP A 462 -2.66 27.41 0.90
C TRP A 462 -1.80 26.17 0.96
N GLN A 463 -2.41 25.10 1.44
CA GLN A 463 -1.77 23.81 1.63
C GLN A 463 -2.11 22.86 0.48
N VAL A 464 -1.12 22.12 -0.01
CA VAL A 464 -1.41 20.93 -0.80
C VAL A 464 -2.08 19.90 0.09
N LYS A 465 -3.00 19.13 -0.48
CA LYS A 465 -3.70 18.07 0.23
C LYS A 465 -3.31 16.74 -0.35
N ILE A 466 -3.11 15.78 0.51
CA ILE A 466 -3.04 14.37 0.14
C ILE A 466 -4.45 13.81 0.34
N ASP A 467 -4.90 12.86 -0.48
CA ASP A 467 -6.22 12.22 -0.38
C ASP A 467 -6.35 11.23 0.80
N SER A 468 -5.57 11.47 1.84
CA SER A 468 -5.63 10.84 3.16
C SER A 468 -5.46 11.94 4.20
N SER A 469 -6.34 11.96 5.21
CA SER A 469 -6.35 12.99 6.25
C SER A 469 -5.15 12.89 7.20
N ASP A 470 -4.59 11.69 7.37
CA ASP A 470 -3.45 11.42 8.24
C ASP A 470 -2.18 11.02 7.46
N GLY A 471 -2.25 11.07 6.13
CA GLY A 471 -1.15 10.69 5.24
C GLY A 471 -0.83 9.19 5.26
N LYS A 472 -1.65 8.35 5.90
CA LYS A 472 -1.42 6.90 5.94
C LYS A 472 -2.06 6.21 4.75
N TYR A 473 -1.33 5.24 4.20
CA TYR A 473 -1.78 4.35 3.14
C TYR A 473 -1.36 2.92 3.48
N GLN A 474 -2.18 1.95 3.11
CA GLN A 474 -1.81 0.54 3.20
C GLN A 474 -1.40 0.06 1.82
N LEU A 475 -0.26 -0.63 1.72
CA LEU A 475 0.11 -1.30 0.48
C LEU A 475 -0.83 -2.50 0.24
N ASP A 476 -1.23 -2.69 -1.01
CA ASP A 476 -1.97 -3.87 -1.42
C ASP A 476 -1.08 -5.14 -1.47
N ALA A 477 -1.65 -6.27 -1.87
CA ALA A 477 -0.93 -7.54 -1.98
C ALA A 477 0.16 -7.56 -3.08
N GLU A 478 0.22 -6.53 -3.93
CA GLU A 478 1.26 -6.31 -4.93
C GLU A 478 2.26 -5.23 -4.51
N GLY A 479 2.22 -4.80 -3.24
CA GLY A 479 3.15 -3.82 -2.69
C GLY A 479 2.92 -2.42 -3.25
N LYS A 480 1.69 -2.10 -3.68
CA LYS A 480 1.35 -0.84 -4.34
C LYS A 480 0.35 -0.02 -3.52
N ALA A 481 0.40 1.29 -3.70
CA ALA A 481 -0.63 2.22 -3.23
C ALA A 481 -0.76 3.40 -4.20
N PHE A 482 -1.99 3.88 -4.42
CA PHE A 482 -2.24 5.12 -5.14
C PHE A 482 -2.43 6.28 -4.18
N VAL A 483 -1.78 7.40 -4.46
CA VAL A 483 -1.87 8.64 -3.69
C VAL A 483 -2.25 9.78 -4.62
N THR A 484 -3.20 10.60 -4.21
CA THR A 484 -3.57 11.81 -4.96
C THR A 484 -3.10 13.06 -4.23
N LEU A 485 -2.19 13.79 -4.86
CA LEU A 485 -1.83 15.14 -4.45
C LEU A 485 -2.81 16.13 -5.09
N LYS A 486 -3.57 16.82 -4.26
CA LYS A 486 -4.50 17.87 -4.66
C LYS A 486 -3.85 19.23 -4.47
N PHE A 487 -3.93 20.06 -5.50
CA PHE A 487 -3.44 21.43 -5.46
C PHE A 487 -4.32 22.35 -6.34
N PRO A 488 -4.48 23.62 -5.98
CA PRO A 488 -5.21 24.57 -6.81
C PRO A 488 -4.33 25.16 -7.93
N THR A 489 -4.96 25.89 -8.84
CA THR A 489 -4.37 26.43 -10.08
C THR A 489 -3.06 27.21 -9.90
N TYR A 490 -2.87 28.01 -8.85
CA TYR A 490 -1.65 28.82 -8.69
C TYR A 490 -0.39 28.01 -8.28
N PHE A 491 -0.56 26.72 -7.97
CA PHE A 491 0.55 25.78 -7.76
C PHE A 491 1.15 25.25 -9.07
N ILE A 492 0.49 25.48 -10.21
CA ILE A 492 1.03 25.07 -11.52
C ILE A 492 2.41 25.70 -11.74
N GLY A 493 3.31 24.94 -12.32
CA GLY A 493 4.70 25.32 -12.55
C GLY A 493 5.55 25.32 -11.29
N LYS A 494 4.99 25.13 -10.08
CA LYS A 494 5.76 25.07 -8.83
C LYS A 494 6.36 23.69 -8.62
N ARG A 495 7.57 23.68 -8.07
CA ARG A 495 8.23 22.46 -7.63
C ARG A 495 7.56 21.96 -6.35
N THR A 496 7.30 20.67 -6.31
CA THR A 496 6.89 19.92 -5.13
C THR A 496 7.85 18.75 -4.93
N ALA A 497 7.97 18.28 -3.70
CA ALA A 497 8.54 16.98 -3.39
C ALA A 497 7.49 16.12 -2.69
N LEU A 498 7.35 14.87 -3.10
CA LEU A 498 6.55 13.86 -2.41
C LEU A 498 7.50 12.91 -1.70
N ALA A 499 7.31 12.68 -0.41
CA ALA A 499 8.06 11.70 0.35
C ALA A 499 7.15 10.57 0.80
N VAL A 500 7.64 9.35 0.69
CA VAL A 500 7.05 8.16 1.31
C VAL A 500 8.00 7.66 2.40
N ASN A 501 7.43 7.23 3.52
CA ASN A 501 8.14 6.60 4.61
C ASN A 501 7.42 5.32 5.03
N PHE A 502 8.21 4.30 5.36
CA PHE A 502 7.76 3.14 6.10
C PHE A 502 8.47 3.11 7.45
N LEU A 503 7.69 2.83 8.49
CA LEU A 503 8.17 2.60 9.83
C LEU A 503 7.53 1.30 10.32
N GLY A 504 8.31 0.24 10.36
CA GLY A 504 7.84 -1.07 10.80
C GLY A 504 8.89 -1.81 11.60
N LYS A 505 8.56 -3.03 12.06
CA LYS A 505 9.51 -3.88 12.77
C LYS A 505 9.86 -5.09 11.93
N THR A 506 11.12 -5.51 11.96
CA THR A 506 11.51 -6.82 11.46
C THR A 506 10.82 -7.91 12.31
N PRO A 507 10.19 -8.92 11.70
CA PRO A 507 9.55 -10.01 12.45
C PRO A 507 10.53 -10.78 13.36
N GLU A 508 11.77 -10.96 12.90
CA GLU A 508 12.78 -11.79 13.57
C GLU A 508 13.52 -11.07 14.71
N THR A 509 13.94 -9.82 14.49
CA THR A 509 14.76 -9.08 15.46
C THR A 509 13.96 -8.06 16.27
N GLY A 510 12.70 -7.79 15.87
CA GLY A 510 11.85 -6.77 16.49
C GLY A 510 12.40 -5.34 16.32
N GLN A 511 13.44 -5.17 15.48
CA GLN A 511 14.09 -3.89 15.25
C GLN A 511 13.21 -3.01 14.37
N ILE A 512 13.10 -1.74 14.72
CA ILE A 512 12.38 -0.76 13.90
C ILE A 512 13.21 -0.51 12.65
N LEU A 513 12.66 -0.90 11.50
CA LEU A 513 13.15 -0.58 10.18
C LEU A 513 12.47 0.69 9.68
N ARG A 514 13.27 1.62 9.17
CA ARG A 514 12.81 2.81 8.47
C ARG A 514 13.34 2.79 7.05
N SER A 515 12.46 2.97 6.09
CA SER A 515 12.81 3.16 4.68
C SER A 515 11.97 4.29 4.10
N GLY A 516 12.46 4.94 3.05
CA GLY A 516 11.70 5.99 2.40
C GLY A 516 12.24 6.32 1.02
N GLU A 517 11.52 7.20 0.33
CA GLU A 517 11.91 7.74 -0.96
C GLU A 517 11.33 9.14 -1.12
N VAL A 518 12.02 9.99 -1.88
CA VAL A 518 11.56 11.36 -2.17
C VAL A 518 11.59 11.57 -3.68
N GLU A 519 10.45 11.96 -4.24
CA GLU A 519 10.32 12.29 -5.65
C GLU A 519 10.06 13.79 -5.82
N PHE A 520 10.85 14.44 -6.67
CA PHE A 520 10.68 15.86 -7.00
C PHE A 520 9.94 16.01 -8.32
N LYS A 521 8.85 16.78 -8.30
CA LYS A 521 8.03 17.01 -9.49
C LYS A 521 7.69 18.48 -9.64
N THR A 522 7.59 18.94 -10.89
CA THR A 522 6.95 20.22 -11.19
C THR A 522 5.47 19.96 -11.43
N LEU A 523 4.61 20.67 -10.71
CA LEU A 523 3.16 20.54 -10.88
C LEU A 523 2.74 21.12 -12.24
N SER A 524 1.95 20.40 -13.00
CA SER A 524 1.53 20.79 -14.35
C SER A 524 0.01 20.77 -14.49
N SER A 525 -0.52 21.54 -15.43
CA SER A 525 -1.88 21.36 -15.96
C SER A 525 -1.89 20.23 -17.01
N PHE A 526 -3.09 19.83 -17.45
CA PHE A 526 -3.26 18.85 -18.52
C PHE A 526 -3.24 19.49 -19.93
N ASP A 527 -3.71 20.73 -20.09
CA ASP A 527 -3.69 21.46 -21.38
C ASP A 527 -2.34 22.15 -21.68
N GLY A 528 -1.48 22.30 -20.67
CA GLY A 528 -0.10 22.75 -20.83
C GLY A 528 0.05 24.23 -21.26
N VAL A 529 0.97 24.47 -22.19
CA VAL A 529 1.31 25.81 -22.70
C VAL A 529 1.00 25.87 -24.19
N HIS A 530 0.19 26.83 -24.61
CA HIS A 530 -0.08 27.08 -26.03
C HIS A 530 0.94 28.05 -26.63
N THR A 531 1.46 27.67 -27.79
CA THR A 531 2.48 28.42 -28.54
C THR A 531 2.07 28.49 -30.01
N PRO A 532 2.58 29.45 -30.80
CA PRO A 532 2.56 29.29 -32.25
C PRO A 532 3.32 28.01 -32.63
N ASP A 533 2.86 27.32 -33.68
CA ASP A 533 3.52 26.09 -34.17
C ASP A 533 4.94 26.40 -34.67
N SER A 534 5.09 27.48 -35.45
CA SER A 534 6.38 27.92 -35.98
C SER A 534 6.40 29.40 -36.33
N ILE A 535 7.61 29.94 -36.41
CA ILE A 535 7.94 31.28 -36.89
C ILE A 535 8.82 31.12 -38.13
N THR A 536 8.45 31.78 -39.21
CA THR A 536 9.26 31.84 -40.43
C THR A 536 9.73 33.26 -40.64
N ILE A 537 11.02 33.43 -40.94
CA ILE A 537 11.63 34.71 -41.29
C ILE A 537 12.28 34.64 -42.66
N ASP A 538 12.16 35.72 -43.44
CA ASP A 538 12.66 35.77 -44.81
C ASP A 538 14.19 35.60 -44.83
N LYS A 539 14.71 34.96 -45.87
CA LYS A 539 16.17 34.86 -46.10
C LYS A 539 16.88 36.21 -46.07
N ASN A 540 18.14 36.20 -45.62
CA ASN A 540 18.99 37.39 -45.49
C ASN A 540 18.39 38.49 -44.58
N THR A 541 17.60 38.09 -43.56
CA THR A 541 17.05 39.00 -42.57
C THR A 541 17.44 38.60 -41.14
N THR A 542 17.41 39.61 -40.26
CA THR A 542 17.43 39.42 -38.81
C THR A 542 16.17 40.04 -38.24
N GLU A 543 15.36 39.24 -37.54
CA GLU A 543 14.14 39.72 -36.90
C GLU A 543 14.21 39.58 -35.39
N ARG A 544 13.53 40.51 -34.70
CA ARG A 544 13.29 40.45 -33.27
C ARG A 544 11.82 40.21 -33.03
N ILE A 545 11.49 39.05 -32.48
CA ILE A 545 10.12 38.57 -32.39
C ILE A 545 9.80 38.28 -30.93
N ARG A 546 8.69 38.82 -30.45
CA ARG A 546 8.17 38.50 -29.12
C ARG A 546 7.08 37.46 -29.23
N VAL A 547 7.26 36.35 -28.52
CA VAL A 547 6.33 35.22 -28.50
C VAL A 547 5.70 35.16 -27.12
N TYR A 548 4.39 35.42 -27.05
CA TYR A 548 3.62 35.27 -25.82
C TYR A 548 3.13 33.83 -25.70
N PHE A 549 3.25 33.28 -24.50
CA PHE A 549 2.75 31.96 -24.16
C PHE A 549 1.45 32.08 -23.38
N ASP A 550 0.44 31.33 -23.79
CA ASP A 550 -0.80 31.20 -23.03
C ASP A 550 -0.72 29.92 -22.18
N ILE A 551 -0.71 30.08 -20.86
CA ILE A 551 -0.75 28.95 -19.93
C ILE A 551 -2.22 28.59 -19.75
N ASN A 552 -2.70 27.65 -20.56
CA ASN A 552 -4.04 27.15 -20.44
C ASN A 552 -4.07 25.98 -19.45
N THR A 553 -4.87 26.15 -18.42
CA THR A 553 -5.12 25.11 -17.43
C THR A 553 -6.07 24.03 -17.95
N GLY A 554 -6.75 24.30 -19.07
CA GLY A 554 -7.86 23.52 -19.62
C GLY A 554 -9.17 23.69 -18.85
N THR A 555 -9.20 24.71 -18.00
CA THR A 555 -10.29 24.97 -17.08
C THR A 555 -10.84 26.36 -17.33
N GLY A 556 -12.14 26.56 -17.13
CA GLY A 556 -12.72 27.91 -17.10
C GLY A 556 -12.16 28.78 -15.96
N ASP A 557 -11.56 28.14 -14.97
CA ASP A 557 -10.84 28.79 -13.88
C ASP A 557 -9.49 29.31 -14.36
N LYS A 558 -9.43 30.59 -14.64
CA LYS A 558 -8.18 31.27 -14.94
C LYS A 558 -7.53 31.72 -13.64
N ALA A 559 -6.28 31.31 -13.40
CA ALA A 559 -5.50 31.81 -12.27
C ALA A 559 -4.10 32.23 -12.71
N PRO A 560 -3.62 33.40 -12.26
CA PRO A 560 -2.28 33.88 -12.56
C PRO A 560 -1.23 32.98 -11.92
N VAL A 561 -0.30 32.53 -12.74
CA VAL A 561 0.83 31.71 -12.29
C VAL A 561 2.03 32.66 -12.12
N LEU A 562 2.15 33.29 -10.95
CA LEU A 562 3.20 34.28 -10.64
C LEU A 562 4.60 33.66 -10.82
N ASN A 563 5.53 34.37 -11.48
CA ASN A 563 6.91 33.90 -11.72
C ASN A 563 6.98 32.55 -12.46
N SER A 564 6.14 32.37 -13.48
CA SER A 564 6.11 31.13 -14.27
C SER A 564 6.98 31.22 -15.50
N HIS A 565 7.92 30.30 -15.62
CA HIS A 565 8.76 30.19 -16.79
C HIS A 565 8.17 29.13 -17.72
N VAL A 566 8.18 29.40 -19.02
CA VAL A 566 7.86 28.42 -20.06
C VAL A 566 9.15 27.83 -20.60
N TYR A 567 9.21 26.51 -20.65
CA TYR A 567 10.24 25.77 -21.36
C TYR A 567 9.59 25.11 -22.56
N CYS A 568 10.21 25.22 -23.73
CA CYS A 568 9.84 24.48 -24.93
C CYS A 568 11.10 23.83 -25.47
N ASP A 569 10.96 22.62 -26.01
CA ASP A 569 11.93 22.13 -26.97
C ASP A 569 11.78 22.94 -28.26
N THR A 570 12.89 23.21 -28.95
CA THR A 570 12.89 24.09 -30.11
C THR A 570 13.69 23.49 -31.24
N LYS A 571 13.18 23.62 -32.46
CA LYS A 571 13.91 23.25 -33.67
C LYS A 571 14.11 24.46 -34.56
N SER A 572 15.29 24.58 -35.14
CA SER A 572 15.65 25.62 -36.10
C SER A 572 16.11 24.99 -37.42
N SER A 573 15.57 25.48 -38.54
CA SER A 573 16.07 25.18 -39.89
C SER A 573 16.49 26.47 -40.56
N ASP A 574 17.61 26.43 -41.28
CA ASP A 574 18.08 27.54 -42.12
C ASP A 574 18.29 28.88 -41.35
N LEU A 575 18.51 28.79 -40.04
CA LEU A 575 18.85 29.91 -39.17
C LEU A 575 20.35 29.87 -38.83
N ILE A 576 21.04 30.97 -39.07
CA ILE A 576 22.46 31.16 -38.75
C ILE A 576 22.63 31.53 -37.27
N ASN A 577 21.67 32.28 -36.71
CA ASN A 577 21.69 32.66 -35.30
C ASN A 577 20.30 32.59 -34.68
N VAL A 578 20.26 32.14 -33.43
CA VAL A 578 19.05 32.05 -32.59
C VAL A 578 19.42 32.48 -31.17
N ASP A 579 19.02 33.68 -30.79
CA ASP A 579 19.14 34.15 -29.41
C ASP A 579 17.75 34.17 -28.75
N ILE A 580 17.63 33.51 -27.60
CA ILE A 580 16.38 33.40 -26.85
C ILE A 580 16.53 34.07 -25.49
N TYR A 581 15.69 35.08 -25.23
CA TYR A 581 15.60 35.74 -23.92
C TYR A 581 14.23 35.51 -23.32
N GLN A 582 14.19 34.71 -22.25
CA GLN A 582 12.95 34.43 -21.53
C GLN A 582 12.61 35.55 -20.54
N ASN A 583 11.32 35.92 -20.52
CA ASN A 583 10.77 36.90 -19.59
C ASN A 583 9.41 36.45 -19.01
N THR A 584 8.97 37.12 -17.96
CA THR A 584 7.66 36.95 -17.31
C THR A 584 7.02 38.33 -17.14
N ILE A 585 5.72 38.47 -17.46
CA ILE A 585 4.99 39.74 -17.30
C ILE A 585 4.53 39.97 -15.86
N VAL A 586 4.28 38.89 -15.10
CA VAL A 586 3.74 38.97 -13.74
C VAL A 586 4.79 38.51 -12.72
N SER A 587 5.54 39.47 -12.18
CA SER A 587 6.60 39.24 -11.18
C SER A 587 6.24 39.76 -9.78
N THR A 588 5.29 40.69 -9.70
CA THR A 588 4.83 41.32 -8.45
C THR A 588 3.32 41.24 -8.25
N VAL A 589 2.88 41.51 -7.01
CA VAL A 589 1.46 41.56 -6.62
C VAL A 589 0.75 42.77 -7.22
N GLU A 590 1.45 43.89 -7.45
CA GLU A 590 0.86 45.03 -8.17
C GLU A 590 0.64 44.70 -9.66
N GLU A 591 1.62 44.06 -10.31
CA GLU A 591 1.50 43.63 -11.71
C GLU A 591 0.37 42.60 -11.89
N PHE A 592 0.17 41.73 -10.90
CA PHE A 592 -0.93 40.79 -10.82
C PHE A 592 -2.30 41.46 -10.94
N LYS A 593 -2.48 42.65 -10.32
CA LYS A 593 -3.75 43.41 -10.36
C LYS A 593 -3.93 44.18 -11.67
N LEU A 594 -2.84 44.48 -12.37
CA LEU A 594 -2.84 45.37 -13.54
C LEU A 594 -3.06 44.62 -14.85
N TYR A 595 -2.44 43.46 -15.04
CA TYR A 595 -2.35 42.85 -16.37
C TYR A 595 -3.42 41.80 -16.68
N GLY A 596 -4.06 41.18 -15.68
CA GLY A 596 -5.23 40.31 -15.85
C GLY A 596 -5.05 39.04 -16.71
N GLU A 597 -3.96 38.91 -17.49
CA GLU A 597 -3.69 37.85 -18.46
C GLU A 597 -2.30 37.20 -18.29
N TYR A 598 -2.24 35.95 -18.76
CA TYR A 598 -1.43 34.81 -18.28
C TYR A 598 -0.09 34.65 -19.00
N GLN A 599 0.65 35.72 -19.22
CA GLN A 599 1.66 35.69 -20.27
C GLN A 599 3.09 35.64 -19.73
N ALA A 600 3.70 34.46 -19.84
CA ALA A 600 5.15 34.38 -20.03
C ALA A 600 5.46 34.73 -21.49
N TYR A 601 6.66 35.24 -21.79
CA TYR A 601 7.04 35.48 -23.18
C TYR A 601 8.52 35.24 -23.42
N TRP A 602 8.87 34.94 -24.66
CA TRP A 602 10.24 34.93 -25.14
C TRP A 602 10.46 36.10 -26.10
N ASP A 603 11.59 36.77 -25.96
CA ASP A 603 12.13 37.67 -26.97
C ASP A 603 13.19 36.89 -27.77
N LEU A 604 12.89 36.65 -29.04
CA LEU A 604 13.72 35.92 -29.99
C LEU A 604 14.47 36.90 -30.88
N THR A 605 15.76 36.67 -31.10
CA THR A 605 16.49 37.26 -32.24
C THR A 605 16.88 36.14 -33.19
N LEU A 606 16.26 36.12 -34.36
CA LEU A 606 16.45 35.08 -35.38
C LEU A 606 17.15 35.69 -36.58
N THR A 607 18.18 35.01 -37.10
CA THR A 607 18.87 35.42 -38.34
C THR A 607 18.82 34.28 -39.36
N ALA A 608 18.17 34.52 -40.50
CA ALA A 608 18.05 33.55 -41.59
C ALA A 608 19.33 33.46 -42.43
N SER A 609 19.49 32.34 -43.12
CA SER A 609 20.55 32.18 -44.11
C SER A 609 20.34 33.11 -45.32
N GLU A 610 21.39 33.31 -46.13
CA GLU A 610 21.29 34.18 -47.32
C GLU A 610 20.37 33.60 -48.41
N ASP A 611 20.24 32.27 -48.47
CA ASP A 611 19.67 31.56 -49.61
C ASP A 611 18.27 30.98 -49.34
N THR A 612 17.94 30.72 -48.07
CA THR A 612 16.71 30.04 -47.65
C THR A 612 16.05 30.75 -46.47
N ASP A 613 14.71 30.74 -46.44
CA ASP A 613 13.94 31.30 -45.33
C ASP A 613 14.20 30.47 -44.07
N GLY A 614 14.38 31.16 -42.94
CA GLY A 614 14.64 30.53 -41.66
C GLY A 614 13.34 30.13 -40.97
N THR A 615 13.30 28.94 -40.35
CA THR A 615 12.14 28.49 -39.56
C THR A 615 12.56 28.13 -38.14
N PHE A 616 11.76 28.58 -37.16
CA PHE A 616 11.89 28.26 -35.74
C PHE A 616 10.59 27.64 -35.24
N THR A 617 10.64 26.42 -34.73
CA THR A 617 9.48 25.61 -34.32
C THR A 617 9.54 25.36 -32.81
N PHE A 618 8.38 25.38 -32.15
CA PHE A 618 8.21 25.05 -30.74
C PHE A 618 7.66 23.62 -30.62
N GLU A 619 8.23 22.83 -29.71
CA GLU A 619 7.83 21.47 -29.40
C GLU A 619 7.74 21.31 -27.88
N GLU A 620 6.80 20.49 -27.40
CA GLU A 620 6.70 20.06 -25.99
C GLU A 620 6.84 21.20 -24.95
N CYS A 621 5.99 22.23 -25.08
CA CYS A 621 6.01 23.37 -24.18
C CYS A 621 5.34 23.09 -22.82
N GLN A 622 6.00 23.48 -21.74
CA GLN A 622 5.54 23.26 -20.37
C GLN A 622 5.92 24.43 -19.45
N VAL A 623 5.15 24.62 -18.38
CA VAL A 623 5.51 25.54 -17.31
C VAL A 623 6.56 24.88 -16.41
N ARG A 624 7.65 25.58 -16.15
CA ARG A 624 8.70 25.19 -15.19
C ARG A 624 8.90 26.27 -14.14
N THR A 625 9.20 25.85 -12.92
CA THR A 625 10.00 26.65 -11.99
C THR A 625 11.43 26.71 -12.51
N LEU A 626 12.06 27.88 -12.47
CA LEU A 626 13.47 28.05 -12.82
C LEU A 626 14.32 26.91 -12.24
N PRO A 627 15.17 26.24 -13.03
CA PRO A 627 16.30 25.53 -12.46
C PRO A 627 17.25 26.59 -11.91
N ARG A 628 17.06 27.00 -10.65
CA ARG A 628 18.12 27.70 -9.91
C ARG A 628 19.04 26.64 -9.32
N PHE A 629 19.91 26.10 -10.15
CA PHE A 629 21.10 25.38 -9.66
C PHE A 629 22.16 26.40 -9.26
#